data_AF-A0A7S2JEE7-F1
#
_entry.id   AF-A0A7S2JEE7-F1
#
_cell.length_a   1.000
_cell.length_b   1.000
_cell.length_c   1.000
_cell.angle_alpha   90.00
_cell.angle_beta   90.00
_cell.angle_gamma   90.00
#
_symmetry.space_group_name_H-M   'P 1'
#
loop_
_entity.id
_entity.type
_entity.pdbx_description
1 polymer ?
#
loop_
_entity_poly.entity_id
_entity_poly.type
_entity_poly.pdbx_seq_one_letter_code
_entity_poly.pdbx_strand_id
1 'polypeptide(L)'
;QEHVERTLNCKVDVRKGSNCSRVVVVTGDAKSIHCLESLTHYLDSGDVPSMYEDVASLVIVPREVVGYVKGSKRFNLGRNVYIPEPKPWTNADSPSRSFFVVSREKRSIYIAEAKILVCANLCLESRTDYTDTWLNGRYEDHESAAEGVDRDIIDLTRQEDAQEKARLLRSKGGPANKLMQASGCSLGCVVHFVFIVGDLAQRQRARFLVACVLQQMNDHSRSVNVPEHEVVRHGGKAIDVPAECSTLAFATIEKDTCTTLFFVVNANEKFGQEKKLAICGECTENVEKAERHINAMLGRRPRNHWRPVGR
;
A
#
# COMPACT_ATOMS: atom_id res chain seq x y z
N GLN A 1 -36.30 0.59 -22.42
CA GLN A 1 -36.35 1.88 -23.11
C GLN A 1 -37.18 2.79 -22.22
N GLU A 2 -36.70 3.79 -21.50
CA GLU A 2 -35.45 4.55 -21.50
C GLU A 2 -35.15 5.01 -20.07
N HIS A 3 -33.87 4.96 -19.71
CA HIS A 3 -33.31 5.66 -18.56
C HIS A 3 -33.43 7.17 -18.78
N VAL A 4 -34.18 7.87 -17.93
CA VAL A 4 -34.12 9.33 -17.87
C VAL A 4 -33.12 9.73 -16.79
N GLU A 5 -31.93 10.08 -17.27
CA GLU A 5 -30.86 10.75 -16.53
C GLU A 5 -31.42 12.01 -15.85
N ARG A 6 -31.50 12.01 -14.51
CA ARG A 6 -31.58 13.25 -13.73
C ARG A 6 -30.16 13.77 -13.52
N THR A 7 -29.63 14.36 -14.59
CA THR A 7 -28.45 15.23 -14.53
C THR A 7 -28.86 16.48 -13.77
N LEU A 8 -28.37 16.62 -12.53
CA LEU A 8 -28.53 17.84 -11.74
C LEU A 8 -27.87 19.00 -12.49
N ASN A 9 -28.71 19.94 -12.94
CA ASN A 9 -28.31 21.20 -13.55
C ASN A 9 -27.47 22.03 -12.57
N CYS A 10 -26.14 21.91 -12.67
CA CYS A 10 -25.22 22.84 -12.02
C CYS A 10 -25.36 24.21 -12.70
N LYS A 11 -25.83 25.21 -11.96
CA LYS A 11 -25.89 26.61 -12.40
C LYS A 11 -24.45 27.12 -12.53
N VAL A 12 -23.99 27.30 -13.76
CA VAL A 12 -22.71 27.91 -14.08
C VAL A 12 -22.87 29.44 -13.97
N ASP A 13 -22.41 30.05 -12.89
CA ASP A 13 -22.39 31.52 -12.79
C ASP A 13 -21.07 32.04 -13.38
N VAL A 14 -21.12 32.46 -14.66
CA VAL A 14 -19.98 33.05 -15.37
C VAL A 14 -20.01 34.56 -15.14
N ARG A 15 -19.32 35.05 -14.12
CA ARG A 15 -18.99 36.47 -14.05
C ARG A 15 -17.77 36.75 -14.93
N LYS A 16 -18.02 37.34 -16.10
CA LYS A 16 -16.98 37.88 -17.00
C LYS A 16 -16.30 39.08 -16.32
N GLY A 17 -15.11 38.87 -15.80
CA GLY A 17 -14.17 39.92 -15.38
C GLY A 17 -12.77 39.35 -15.23
N SER A 18 -11.83 39.82 -16.06
CA SER A 18 -10.38 39.53 -16.08
C SER A 18 -9.91 38.06 -16.18
N ASN A 19 -9.54 37.66 -17.41
CA ASN A 19 -8.41 36.82 -17.83
C ASN A 19 -8.04 35.49 -17.13
N CYS A 20 -8.93 34.84 -16.39
CA CYS A 20 -8.80 33.40 -16.11
C CYS A 20 -10.18 32.77 -15.87
N SER A 21 -10.86 32.35 -16.93
CA SER A 21 -12.06 31.51 -16.80
C SER A 21 -11.63 30.05 -16.84
N ARG A 22 -11.58 29.37 -15.68
CA ARG A 22 -11.39 27.91 -15.63
C ARG A 22 -12.46 27.25 -14.79
N VAL A 23 -13.11 26.29 -15.42
CA VAL A 23 -14.26 25.54 -14.93
C VAL A 23 -13.76 24.44 -14.00
N VAL A 24 -14.26 24.43 -12.77
CA VAL A 24 -13.98 23.38 -11.78
C VAL A 24 -15.13 22.38 -11.82
N VAL A 25 -14.87 21.16 -12.29
CA VAL A 25 -15.86 20.07 -12.25
C VAL A 25 -15.69 19.35 -10.91
N VAL A 26 -16.57 19.66 -9.96
CA VAL A 26 -16.72 18.90 -8.72
C VAL A 26 -17.78 17.83 -8.93
N THR A 27 -17.38 16.57 -8.94
CA THR A 27 -18.33 15.44 -8.87
C THR A 27 -18.51 15.07 -7.41
N GLY A 28 -19.49 15.68 -6.76
CA GLY A 28 -19.86 15.43 -5.37
C GLY A 28 -21.24 16.02 -5.07
N ASP A 29 -21.87 15.60 -3.97
CA ASP A 29 -23.09 16.27 -3.50
C ASP A 29 -22.75 17.66 -2.93
N ALA A 30 -23.80 18.45 -2.65
CA ALA A 30 -23.66 19.79 -2.09
C ALA A 30 -22.84 19.82 -0.77
N LYS A 31 -22.80 18.73 0.01
CA LYS A 31 -22.01 18.65 1.26
C LYS A 31 -20.52 18.53 0.95
N SER A 32 -20.13 17.68 0.00
CA SER A 32 -18.73 17.56 -0.45
C SER A 32 -18.22 18.86 -1.08
N ILE A 33 -19.09 19.59 -1.80
CA ILE A 33 -18.78 20.90 -2.41
C ILE A 33 -18.61 21.98 -1.32
N HIS A 34 -19.50 22.04 -0.33
CA HIS A 34 -19.38 22.99 0.78
C HIS A 34 -18.14 22.75 1.64
N CYS A 35 -17.74 21.48 1.83
CA CYS A 35 -16.47 21.14 2.50
C CYS A 35 -15.28 21.75 1.77
N LEU A 36 -15.27 21.77 0.44
CA LEU A 36 -14.13 22.30 -0.34
C LEU A 36 -13.95 23.81 -0.18
N GLU A 37 -15.04 24.58 -0.21
CA GLU A 37 -14.95 26.03 -0.01
C GLU A 37 -14.41 26.37 1.38
N SER A 38 -14.91 25.68 2.42
CA SER A 38 -14.41 25.81 3.80
C SER A 38 -12.96 25.32 3.95
N LEU A 39 -12.58 24.19 3.34
CA LEU A 39 -11.23 23.63 3.40
C LEU A 39 -10.18 24.52 2.76
N THR A 40 -10.53 25.32 1.75
CA THR A 40 -9.57 26.25 1.14
C THR A 40 -9.09 27.37 2.07
N HIS A 41 -9.78 27.63 3.18
CA HIS A 41 -9.30 28.55 4.23
C HIS A 41 -8.27 27.89 5.16
N TYR A 42 -8.26 26.56 5.26
CA TYR A 42 -7.35 25.80 6.12
C TYR A 42 -6.06 25.35 5.41
N LEU A 43 -5.92 25.64 4.11
CA LEU A 43 -4.66 25.42 3.39
C LEU A 43 -3.50 26.21 4.00
N ASP A 44 -3.81 27.36 4.61
CA ASP A 44 -2.81 28.26 5.20
C ASP A 44 -2.37 27.79 6.60
N SER A 45 -3.21 27.03 7.31
CA SER A 45 -2.89 26.49 8.63
C SER A 45 -2.06 25.20 8.60
N GLY A 46 -2.01 24.51 7.45
CA GLY A 46 -1.27 23.24 7.33
C GLY A 46 -1.96 22.01 7.96
N ASP A 47 -3.08 22.23 8.66
CA ASP A 47 -3.86 21.16 9.31
C ASP A 47 -5.25 21.00 8.68
N VAL A 48 -5.72 19.75 8.59
CA VAL A 48 -7.13 19.44 8.30
C VAL A 48 -7.90 19.54 9.62
N PRO A 49 -8.94 20.37 9.73
CA PRO A 49 -9.76 20.36 10.94
C PRO A 49 -10.35 18.98 11.18
N SER A 50 -10.38 18.52 12.44
CA SER A 50 -10.85 17.18 12.82
C SER A 50 -12.22 16.81 12.25
N MET A 51 -13.10 17.80 12.05
CA MET A 51 -14.43 17.61 11.44
C MET A 51 -14.39 17.13 9.98
N TYR A 52 -13.25 17.21 9.30
CA TYR A 52 -13.07 16.82 7.90
C TYR A 52 -12.13 15.61 7.69
N GLU A 53 -11.55 15.05 8.75
CA GLU A 53 -10.60 13.92 8.65
C GLU A 53 -11.20 12.67 7.97
N ASP A 54 -12.52 12.50 8.07
CA ASP A 54 -13.22 11.38 7.44
C ASP A 54 -13.50 11.59 5.94
N VAL A 55 -13.36 12.82 5.43
CA VAL A 55 -13.71 13.20 4.05
C VAL A 55 -12.57 13.84 3.28
N ALA A 56 -11.49 14.25 3.96
CA ALA A 56 -10.32 14.86 3.35
C ALA A 56 -9.02 14.47 4.07
N SER A 57 -7.95 14.30 3.29
CA SER A 57 -6.56 14.25 3.78
C SER A 57 -5.72 15.31 3.09
N LEU A 58 -4.78 15.92 3.81
CA LEU A 58 -3.82 16.87 3.26
C LEU A 58 -2.52 16.15 2.94
N VAL A 59 -2.13 16.18 1.67
CA VAL A 59 -0.92 15.53 1.17
C VAL A 59 0.04 16.60 0.69
N ILE A 60 1.18 16.72 1.36
CA ILE A 60 2.20 17.71 1.02
C ILE A 60 3.25 17.04 0.14
N VAL A 61 3.53 17.61 -1.03
CA VAL A 61 4.57 17.12 -1.95
C VAL A 61 5.45 18.27 -2.46
N PRO A 62 6.65 18.00 -2.99
CA PRO A 62 7.51 19.05 -3.54
C PRO A 62 6.86 19.78 -4.71
N ARG A 63 7.14 21.08 -4.86
CA ARG A 63 6.52 21.92 -5.89
C ARG A 63 6.75 21.38 -7.31
N GLU A 64 7.92 20.79 -7.56
CA GLU A 64 8.32 20.24 -8.83
C GLU A 64 7.53 19.01 -9.27
N VAL A 65 6.97 18.23 -8.33
CA VAL A 65 6.19 17.03 -8.67
C VAL A 65 4.71 17.33 -8.93
N VAL A 66 4.25 18.56 -8.66
CA VAL A 66 2.85 18.98 -8.82
C VAL A 66 2.34 18.72 -10.23
N GLY A 67 3.15 19.01 -11.26
CA GLY A 67 2.80 18.75 -12.65
C GLY A 67 2.67 17.26 -12.96
N TYR A 68 3.49 16.43 -12.32
CA TYR A 68 3.49 14.98 -12.47
C TYR A 68 2.27 14.33 -11.79
N VAL A 69 1.94 14.78 -10.57
CA VAL A 69 0.77 14.33 -9.81
C VAL A 69 -0.54 14.72 -10.50
N LYS A 70 -0.59 15.90 -11.12
CA LYS A 70 -1.80 16.41 -11.81
C LYS A 70 -1.93 16.02 -13.29
N GLY A 71 -0.82 15.68 -13.93
CA GLY A 71 -0.72 15.50 -15.38
C GLY A 71 -1.29 14.17 -15.89
N SER A 72 -0.76 13.69 -17.02
CA SER A 72 -1.24 12.52 -17.77
C SER A 72 -1.24 11.19 -16.99
N LYS A 73 -0.67 11.13 -15.77
CA LYS A 73 -0.73 9.96 -14.87
C LYS A 73 -1.85 10.03 -13.82
N ARG A 74 -2.70 11.07 -13.82
CA ARG A 74 -3.85 11.23 -12.92
C ARG A 74 -4.82 10.02 -12.95
N PHE A 75 -4.88 9.30 -14.07
CA PHE A 75 -5.66 8.07 -14.21
C PHE A 75 -5.38 6.99 -13.15
N ASN A 76 -4.19 7.03 -12.50
CA ASN A 76 -3.81 6.04 -11.49
C ASN A 76 -4.38 6.31 -10.08
N LEU A 77 -4.90 7.53 -9.82
CA LEU A 77 -5.39 7.94 -8.50
C LEU A 77 -6.82 7.44 -8.21
N GLY A 78 -7.51 6.84 -9.18
CA GLY A 78 -8.88 6.34 -9.03
C GLY A 78 -9.93 7.42 -9.35
N ARG A 79 -11.16 6.97 -9.67
CA ARG A 79 -12.24 7.86 -10.16
C ARG A 79 -12.84 8.77 -9.08
N ASN A 80 -12.61 8.48 -7.80
CA ASN A 80 -13.28 9.13 -6.66
C ASN A 80 -12.37 10.08 -5.86
N VAL A 81 -11.27 10.53 -6.48
CA VAL A 81 -10.28 11.39 -5.82
C VAL A 81 -10.28 12.75 -6.47
N TYR A 82 -10.72 13.74 -5.69
CA TYR A 82 -10.61 15.12 -6.08
C TYR A 82 -9.34 15.74 -5.50
N ILE A 83 -8.54 16.33 -6.37
CA ILE A 83 -7.38 17.14 -6.01
C ILE A 83 -7.71 18.57 -6.46
N PRO A 84 -8.04 19.49 -5.53
CA PRO A 84 -8.29 20.87 -5.90
C PRO A 84 -7.06 21.47 -6.58
N GLU A 85 -7.29 22.43 -7.48
CA GLU A 85 -6.17 23.25 -7.92
C GLU A 85 -5.61 23.98 -6.68
N PRO A 86 -4.30 23.86 -6.42
CA PRO A 86 -3.67 24.62 -5.36
C PRO A 86 -3.90 26.08 -5.69
N LYS A 87 -4.55 26.82 -4.79
CA LYS A 87 -4.54 28.28 -4.86
C LYS A 87 -3.07 28.71 -5.03
N PRO A 88 -2.76 29.69 -5.88
CA PRO A 88 -1.45 30.31 -5.85
C PRO A 88 -1.27 30.86 -4.44
N TRP A 89 -0.48 30.15 -3.62
CA TRP A 89 -0.07 30.64 -2.33
C TRP A 89 0.65 31.96 -2.55
N THR A 90 0.36 32.93 -1.70
CA THR A 90 0.94 34.28 -1.73
C THR A 90 2.45 34.27 -1.55
N ASN A 91 3.03 33.17 -1.04
CA ASN A 91 4.47 32.94 -1.02
C ASN A 91 4.92 32.08 -2.21
N ALA A 92 5.36 32.76 -3.28
CA ALA A 92 5.95 32.14 -4.45
C ALA A 92 7.24 31.33 -4.15
N ASP A 93 7.79 31.44 -2.94
CA ASP A 93 9.07 30.87 -2.55
C ASP A 93 8.99 29.54 -1.76
N SER A 94 7.80 29.02 -1.47
CA SER A 94 7.70 27.74 -0.76
C SER A 94 8.19 26.57 -1.65
N PRO A 95 9.10 25.70 -1.15
CA PRO A 95 9.62 24.55 -1.90
C PRO A 95 8.60 23.40 -2.03
N SER A 96 7.52 23.43 -1.24
CA SER A 96 6.48 22.40 -1.20
C SER A 96 5.11 22.95 -1.62
N ARG A 97 4.23 22.07 -2.10
CA ARG A 97 2.79 22.34 -2.30
C ARG A 97 1.94 21.28 -1.61
N SER A 98 0.86 21.74 -1.00
CA SER A 98 -0.12 20.87 -0.36
C SER A 98 -1.30 20.61 -1.29
N PHE A 99 -1.81 19.38 -1.25
CA PHE A 99 -2.97 18.90 -1.99
C PHE A 99 -4.00 18.37 -1.02
N PHE A 100 -5.26 18.75 -1.17
CA PHE A 100 -6.32 17.95 -0.55
C PHE A 100 -6.62 16.74 -1.42
N VAL A 101 -6.83 15.63 -0.74
CA VAL A 101 -7.44 14.43 -1.29
C VAL A 101 -8.82 14.35 -0.66
N VAL A 102 -9.85 14.62 -1.44
CA VAL A 102 -11.24 14.58 -0.95
C VAL A 102 -11.93 13.35 -1.53
N SER A 103 -12.55 12.57 -0.65
CA SER A 103 -13.38 11.43 -1.02
C SER A 103 -14.46 11.18 0.03
N ARG A 104 -15.51 10.44 -0.33
CA ARG A 104 -16.55 10.02 0.61
C ARG A 104 -16.16 8.80 1.43
N GLU A 105 -15.18 8.05 0.94
CA GLU A 105 -14.74 6.82 1.56
C GLU A 105 -13.33 7.02 2.10
N LYS A 106 -13.20 6.86 3.42
CA LYS A 106 -11.92 6.91 4.14
C LYS A 106 -10.84 6.04 3.48
N ARG A 107 -11.21 4.83 3.01
CA ARG A 107 -10.34 3.94 2.24
C ARG A 107 -9.78 4.61 0.97
N SER A 108 -10.64 5.30 0.22
CA SER A 108 -10.27 5.98 -1.02
C SER A 108 -9.34 7.16 -0.75
N ILE A 109 -9.52 7.88 0.37
CA ILE A 109 -8.63 8.97 0.79
C ILE A 109 -7.22 8.43 1.03
N TYR A 110 -7.07 7.43 1.89
CA TYR A 110 -5.76 6.91 2.28
C TYR A 110 -5.04 6.21 1.12
N ILE A 111 -5.76 5.48 0.27
CA ILE A 111 -5.18 4.89 -0.95
C ILE A 111 -4.65 5.98 -1.87
N ALA A 112 -5.41 7.06 -2.04
CA ALA A 112 -5.02 8.15 -2.92
C ALA A 112 -3.82 8.92 -2.38
N GLU A 113 -3.77 9.19 -1.09
CA GLU A 113 -2.62 9.76 -0.40
C GLU A 113 -1.36 8.93 -0.62
N ALA A 114 -1.41 7.63 -0.30
CA ALA A 114 -0.28 6.73 -0.52
C ALA A 114 0.17 6.73 -1.99
N LYS A 115 -0.78 6.71 -2.94
CA LYS A 115 -0.46 6.78 -4.38
C LYS A 115 0.17 8.10 -4.80
N ILE A 116 -0.30 9.24 -4.28
CA ILE A 116 0.28 10.55 -4.56
C ILE A 116 1.72 10.59 -4.07
N LEU A 117 1.98 10.09 -2.86
CA LEU A 117 3.32 10.02 -2.28
C LEU A 117 4.24 9.10 -3.10
N VAL A 118 3.75 7.92 -3.51
CA VAL A 118 4.49 7.02 -4.44
C VAL A 118 4.81 7.72 -5.75
N CYS A 119 3.84 8.44 -6.34
CA CYS A 119 4.05 9.17 -7.59
C CYS A 119 5.06 10.31 -7.44
N ALA A 120 4.98 11.05 -6.33
CA ALA A 120 5.93 12.10 -5.99
C ALA A 120 7.35 11.52 -5.87
N ASN A 121 7.50 10.43 -5.11
CA ASN A 121 8.78 9.76 -4.97
C ASN A 121 9.35 9.27 -6.31
N LEU A 122 8.54 8.64 -7.17
CA LEU A 122 9.01 8.19 -8.50
C LEU A 122 9.49 9.35 -9.39
N CYS A 123 8.90 10.54 -9.24
CA CYS A 123 9.36 11.73 -9.94
C CYS A 123 10.72 12.20 -9.40
N LEU A 124 10.92 12.11 -8.09
CA LEU A 124 12.11 12.57 -7.38
C LEU A 124 13.26 11.55 -7.39
N GLU A 125 13.00 10.24 -7.51
CA GLU A 125 14.06 9.20 -7.61
C GLU A 125 14.95 9.42 -8.83
N SER A 126 14.46 10.13 -9.86
CA SER A 126 15.29 10.60 -10.98
C SER A 126 16.31 11.69 -10.60
N ARG A 127 16.23 12.22 -9.38
CA ARG A 127 16.96 13.35 -8.81
C ARG A 127 17.42 12.98 -7.40
N THR A 128 18.59 12.35 -7.31
CA THR A 128 19.17 11.70 -6.12
C THR A 128 19.19 12.52 -4.83
N ASP A 129 19.07 13.85 -4.92
CA ASP A 129 19.32 14.76 -3.80
C ASP A 129 18.06 15.10 -2.99
N TYR A 130 16.88 14.74 -3.50
CA TYR A 130 15.60 15.21 -2.95
C TYR A 130 14.84 14.18 -2.13
N THR A 131 15.08 12.87 -2.30
CA THR A 131 14.15 11.84 -1.80
C THR A 131 14.06 11.78 -0.28
N ASP A 132 15.17 12.01 0.43
CA ASP A 132 15.19 11.81 1.88
C ASP A 132 14.70 13.05 2.62
N THR A 133 14.99 14.25 2.11
CA THR A 133 14.77 15.51 2.85
C THR A 133 13.30 15.94 2.96
N TRP A 134 12.45 15.60 1.99
CA TRP A 134 11.06 16.09 1.98
C TRP A 134 10.06 15.27 2.82
N LEU A 135 10.43 14.03 3.19
CA LEU A 135 9.62 13.16 4.05
C LEU A 135 10.13 13.09 5.49
N ASN A 136 11.41 13.40 5.72
CA ASN A 136 12.01 13.38 7.06
C ASN A 136 11.22 14.26 8.04
N GLY A 137 10.84 13.66 9.19
CA GLY A 137 10.09 14.33 10.25
C GLY A 137 8.59 14.52 9.98
N ARG A 138 8.06 14.04 8.84
CA ARG A 138 6.62 14.12 8.52
C ARG A 138 5.86 12.84 8.79
N TYR A 139 6.57 11.71 8.75
CA TYR A 139 6.01 10.40 9.02
C TYR A 139 6.90 9.68 10.02
N GLU A 140 6.24 8.93 10.89
CA GLU A 140 6.86 8.06 11.88
C GLU A 140 6.18 6.69 11.81
N ASP A 141 6.81 5.68 12.44
CA ASP A 141 6.16 4.38 12.59
C ASP A 141 4.83 4.57 13.32
N HIS A 142 3.76 4.08 12.70
CA HIS A 142 2.41 4.26 13.20
C HIS A 142 1.63 2.96 13.04
N GLU A 143 1.03 2.52 14.14
CA GLU A 143 0.15 1.36 14.20
C GLU A 143 -1.17 1.78 14.84
N SER A 144 -2.20 1.95 14.03
CA SER A 144 -3.53 2.36 14.52
C SER A 144 -4.27 1.18 15.14
N ALA A 145 -4.84 1.37 16.32
CA ALA A 145 -5.74 0.41 16.95
C ALA A 145 -7.21 0.58 16.52
N ALA A 146 -7.51 1.51 15.59
CA ALA A 146 -8.88 1.81 15.21
C ALA A 146 -9.54 0.64 14.46
N GLU A 147 -10.77 0.33 14.86
CA GLU A 147 -11.66 -0.58 14.15
C GLU A 147 -12.11 0.03 12.81
N GLY A 148 -12.32 -0.82 11.81
CA GLY A 148 -12.64 -0.39 10.46
C GLY A 148 -11.43 0.11 9.67
N VAL A 149 -11.68 0.84 8.58
CA VAL A 149 -10.62 1.26 7.66
C VAL A 149 -9.76 2.37 8.25
N ASP A 150 -8.47 2.10 8.35
CA ASP A 150 -7.46 3.07 8.74
C ASP A 150 -6.15 2.85 7.96
N ARG A 151 -5.07 3.51 8.41
CA ARG A 151 -3.72 3.39 7.86
C ARG A 151 -2.68 3.08 8.92
N ASP A 152 -1.69 2.28 8.53
CA ASP A 152 -0.44 2.10 9.26
C ASP A 152 0.73 2.59 8.44
N ILE A 153 1.81 2.93 9.13
CA ILE A 153 3.08 3.31 8.53
C ILE A 153 4.16 2.45 9.18
N ILE A 154 4.95 1.76 8.35
CA ILE A 154 6.18 1.10 8.79
C ILE A 154 7.36 1.98 8.39
N ASP A 155 8.14 2.42 9.36
CA ASP A 155 9.39 3.15 9.12
C ASP A 155 10.57 2.17 8.98
N LEU A 156 11.11 2.06 7.76
CA LEU A 156 12.25 1.20 7.47
C LEU A 156 13.59 1.86 7.77
N THR A 157 13.67 3.15 8.13
CA THR A 157 14.95 3.87 8.33
C THR A 157 15.84 3.23 9.39
N ARG A 158 15.25 2.53 10.37
CA ARG A 158 15.97 1.82 11.42
C ARG A 158 16.46 0.42 11.01
N GLN A 159 16.12 -0.04 9.81
CA GLN A 159 16.54 -1.33 9.29
C GLN A 159 17.89 -1.22 8.59
N GLU A 160 18.72 -2.25 8.74
CA GLU A 160 19.91 -2.41 7.89
C GLU A 160 19.50 -2.44 6.42
N ASP A 161 20.27 -1.76 5.56
CA ASP A 161 19.97 -1.65 4.13
C ASP A 161 18.55 -1.15 3.80
N ALA A 162 18.02 -0.22 4.61
CA ALA A 162 16.70 0.38 4.46
C ALA A 162 16.37 0.81 3.02
N GLN A 163 17.36 1.40 2.33
CA GLN A 163 17.21 1.84 0.94
C GLN A 163 17.01 0.67 -0.02
N GLU A 164 17.81 -0.39 0.10
CA GLU A 164 17.71 -1.57 -0.76
C GLU A 164 16.42 -2.34 -0.48
N LYS A 165 16.05 -2.52 0.80
CA LYS A 165 14.77 -3.14 1.19
C LYS A 165 13.58 -2.41 0.58
N ALA A 166 13.56 -1.09 0.71
CA ALA A 166 12.49 -0.29 0.15
C ALA A 166 12.47 -0.34 -1.39
N ARG A 167 13.63 -0.36 -2.04
CA ARG A 167 13.76 -0.56 -3.50
C ARG A 167 13.21 -1.91 -3.94
N LEU A 168 13.54 -2.98 -3.22
CA LEU A 168 13.06 -4.34 -3.51
C LEU A 168 11.54 -4.44 -3.35
N LEU A 169 10.99 -3.88 -2.27
CA LEU A 169 9.53 -3.80 -2.06
C LEU A 169 8.83 -3.08 -3.21
N ARG A 170 9.39 -1.96 -3.70
CA ARG A 170 8.86 -1.16 -4.82
C ARG A 170 9.06 -1.77 -6.20
N SER A 171 9.97 -2.74 -6.35
CA SER A 171 10.35 -3.27 -7.66
C SER A 171 9.13 -3.85 -8.42
N LYS A 172 9.13 -3.73 -9.75
CA LYS A 172 8.02 -4.22 -10.58
C LYS A 172 7.89 -5.75 -10.42
N GLY A 173 6.73 -6.20 -9.95
CA GLY A 173 6.52 -7.62 -9.63
C GLY A 173 7.20 -8.06 -8.33
N GLY A 174 7.70 -7.10 -7.55
CA GLY A 174 8.30 -7.31 -6.24
C GLY A 174 7.29 -7.72 -5.16
N PRO A 175 7.77 -7.87 -3.91
CA PRO A 175 6.98 -8.43 -2.82
C PRO A 175 5.72 -7.63 -2.48
N ALA A 176 5.69 -6.30 -2.70
CA ALA A 176 4.54 -5.46 -2.39
C ALA A 176 3.23 -5.95 -3.04
N ASN A 177 3.27 -6.42 -4.29
CA ASN A 177 2.08 -6.92 -4.96
C ASN A 177 1.55 -8.21 -4.32
N LYS A 178 2.47 -9.11 -3.93
CA LYS A 178 2.10 -10.35 -3.24
C LYS A 178 1.55 -10.06 -1.85
N LEU A 179 2.16 -9.11 -1.14
CA LEU A 179 1.71 -8.66 0.17
C LEU A 179 0.30 -8.09 0.10
N MET A 180 -0.01 -7.20 -0.85
CA MET A 180 -1.36 -6.66 -1.04
C MET A 180 -2.40 -7.77 -1.28
N GLN A 181 -2.08 -8.75 -2.13
CA GLN A 181 -2.97 -9.87 -2.42
C GLN A 181 -3.17 -10.78 -1.21
N ALA A 182 -2.10 -11.09 -0.47
CA ALA A 182 -2.15 -11.99 0.66
C ALA A 182 -2.72 -11.33 1.93
N SER A 183 -2.66 -10.01 2.06
CA SER A 183 -3.22 -9.30 3.22
C SER A 183 -4.63 -8.74 2.99
N GLY A 184 -5.04 -8.53 1.73
CA GLY A 184 -6.26 -7.78 1.38
C GLY A 184 -6.13 -6.26 1.55
N CYS A 185 -4.93 -5.77 1.89
CA CYS A 185 -4.67 -4.35 2.10
C CYS A 185 -4.26 -3.65 0.79
N SER A 186 -4.31 -2.33 0.80
CA SER A 186 -3.52 -1.52 -0.15
C SER A 186 -2.18 -1.19 0.49
N LEU A 187 -1.10 -1.35 -0.27
CA LEU A 187 0.27 -1.11 0.22
C LEU A 187 1.01 -0.23 -0.77
N GLY A 188 1.68 0.80 -0.26
CA GLY A 188 2.57 1.66 -1.03
C GLY A 188 3.87 1.87 -0.27
N CYS A 189 5.01 1.72 -0.95
CA CYS A 189 6.30 2.03 -0.36
C CYS A 189 6.84 3.31 -0.98
N VAL A 190 7.24 4.27 -0.13
CA VAL A 190 7.70 5.61 -0.51
C VAL A 190 8.98 5.90 0.25
N VAL A 191 10.11 6.06 -0.44
CA VAL A 191 11.44 6.25 0.18
C VAL A 191 11.78 5.13 1.17
N HIS A 192 11.56 5.31 2.49
CA HIS A 192 11.76 4.29 3.52
C HIS A 192 10.46 3.96 4.29
N PHE A 193 9.32 4.50 3.88
CA PHE A 193 8.05 4.30 4.56
C PHE A 193 7.16 3.33 3.79
N VAL A 194 6.56 2.37 4.49
CA VAL A 194 5.52 1.49 3.93
C VAL A 194 4.17 1.93 4.48
N PHE A 195 3.34 2.48 3.61
CA PHE A 195 1.96 2.85 3.90
C PHE A 195 1.06 1.64 3.67
N ILE A 196 0.30 1.28 4.69
CA ILE A 196 -0.66 0.16 4.66
C ILE A 196 -2.04 0.74 4.91
N VAL A 197 -3.00 0.42 4.05
CA VAL A 197 -4.39 0.88 4.18
C VAL A 197 -5.33 -0.32 4.14
N GLY A 198 -6.18 -0.44 5.14
CA GLY A 198 -7.12 -1.56 5.26
C GLY A 198 -7.88 -1.51 6.57
N ASP A 199 -8.73 -2.51 6.80
CA ASP A 199 -9.29 -2.73 8.14
C ASP A 199 -8.23 -3.22 9.13
N LEU A 200 -8.55 -3.25 10.43
CA LEU A 200 -7.62 -3.66 11.48
C LEU A 200 -6.99 -5.04 11.21
N ALA A 201 -7.78 -6.02 10.77
CA ALA A 201 -7.28 -7.37 10.48
C ALA A 201 -6.35 -7.39 9.25
N GLN A 202 -6.72 -6.68 8.18
CA GLN A 202 -5.90 -6.49 6.98
C GLN A 202 -4.57 -5.81 7.33
N ARG A 203 -4.59 -4.77 8.18
CA ARG A 203 -3.41 -4.01 8.60
C ARG A 203 -2.46 -4.84 9.46
N GLN A 204 -2.97 -5.53 10.47
CA GLN A 204 -2.18 -6.44 11.30
C GLN A 204 -1.54 -7.56 10.48
N ARG A 205 -2.31 -8.18 9.57
CA ARG A 205 -1.80 -9.22 8.66
C ARG A 205 -0.74 -8.67 7.72
N ALA A 206 -0.94 -7.46 7.18
CA ALA A 206 0.05 -6.81 6.31
C ALA A 206 1.35 -6.49 7.06
N ARG A 207 1.29 -5.92 8.29
CA ARG A 207 2.49 -5.66 9.12
C ARG A 207 3.26 -6.94 9.40
N PHE A 208 2.56 -8.00 9.81
CA PHE A 208 3.14 -9.33 10.02
C PHE A 208 3.85 -9.85 8.76
N LEU A 209 3.20 -9.79 7.60
CA LEU A 209 3.78 -10.27 6.35
C LEU A 209 4.96 -9.41 5.85
N VAL A 210 4.90 -8.08 6.04
CA VAL A 210 6.02 -7.18 5.74
C VAL A 210 7.22 -7.57 6.60
N ALA A 211 7.04 -7.76 7.91
CA ALA A 211 8.11 -8.19 8.80
C ALA A 211 8.74 -9.53 8.35
N CYS A 212 7.90 -10.51 7.97
CA CYS A 212 8.38 -11.79 7.44
C CYS A 212 9.23 -11.61 6.17
N VAL A 213 8.77 -10.80 5.22
CA VAL A 213 9.50 -10.53 3.96
C VAL A 213 10.82 -9.81 4.23
N LEU A 214 10.85 -8.84 5.15
CA LEU A 214 12.08 -8.13 5.52
C LEU A 214 13.10 -9.06 6.16
N GLN A 215 12.66 -10.00 7.00
CA GLN A 215 13.55 -11.02 7.56
C GLN A 215 14.14 -11.92 6.46
N GLN A 216 13.33 -12.34 5.49
CA GLN A 216 13.81 -13.16 4.36
C GLN A 216 14.89 -12.44 3.54
N MET A 217 14.78 -11.11 3.40
CA MET A 217 15.78 -10.29 2.71
C MET A 217 17.12 -10.26 3.47
N ASN A 218 17.08 -10.16 4.81
CA ASN A 218 18.30 -10.16 5.63
C ASN A 218 19.02 -11.52 5.54
N ASP A 219 18.27 -12.59 5.78
CA ASP A 219 18.83 -13.94 5.92
C ASP A 219 19.16 -14.58 4.56
N HIS A 220 18.85 -13.89 3.45
CA HIS A 220 18.92 -14.42 2.08
C HIS A 220 18.24 -15.80 1.97
N SER A 221 17.18 -16.00 2.75
CA SER A 221 16.52 -17.27 3.00
C SER A 221 15.01 -17.11 2.95
N ARG A 222 14.29 -18.17 2.57
CA ARG A 222 12.82 -18.20 2.70
C ARG A 222 12.35 -18.57 4.11
N SER A 223 13.28 -18.80 5.01
CA SER A 223 13.02 -19.09 6.42
C SER A 223 12.77 -17.82 7.21
N VAL A 224 11.80 -17.88 8.11
CA VAL A 224 11.41 -16.79 9.01
C VAL A 224 11.30 -17.38 10.41
N ASN A 225 11.83 -16.66 11.40
CA ASN A 225 11.77 -17.06 12.80
C ASN A 225 10.46 -16.54 13.43
N VAL A 226 9.36 -17.24 13.14
CA VAL A 226 8.02 -16.89 13.62
C VAL A 226 7.38 -18.15 14.19
N PRO A 227 6.86 -18.12 15.44
CA PRO A 227 6.21 -19.30 15.98
C PRO A 227 4.86 -19.55 15.28
N GLU A 228 4.47 -20.81 15.18
CA GLU A 228 3.27 -21.24 14.46
C GLU A 228 1.97 -20.57 14.94
N HIS A 229 1.84 -20.30 16.24
CA HIS A 229 0.65 -19.64 16.79
C HIS A 229 0.48 -18.19 16.27
N GLU A 230 1.57 -17.49 15.95
CA GLU A 230 1.51 -16.15 15.35
C GLU A 230 1.05 -16.22 13.88
N VAL A 231 1.46 -17.25 13.14
CA VAL A 231 0.94 -17.50 11.77
C VAL A 231 -0.59 -17.67 11.82
N VAL A 232 -1.08 -18.48 12.74
CA VAL A 232 -2.52 -18.75 12.90
C VAL A 232 -3.27 -17.50 13.37
N ARG A 233 -2.69 -16.72 14.29
CA ARG A 233 -3.26 -15.44 14.76
C ARG A 233 -3.55 -14.48 13.62
N HIS A 234 -2.69 -14.46 12.60
CA HIS A 234 -2.86 -13.63 11.41
C HIS A 234 -3.61 -14.34 10.27
N GLY A 235 -4.39 -15.39 10.56
CA GLY A 235 -5.24 -16.09 9.60
C GLY A 235 -4.48 -16.96 8.60
N GLY A 236 -3.23 -17.31 8.91
CA GLY A 236 -2.44 -18.26 8.16
C GLY A 236 -2.61 -19.70 8.65
N LYS A 237 -1.94 -20.62 7.97
CA LYS A 237 -1.86 -22.04 8.32
C LYS A 237 -0.42 -22.52 8.17
N ALA A 238 0.09 -23.31 9.11
CA ALA A 238 1.36 -24.01 8.94
C ALA A 238 1.11 -25.47 8.57
N ILE A 239 1.87 -25.99 7.61
CA ILE A 239 1.82 -27.40 7.19
C ILE A 239 3.22 -27.99 7.14
N ASP A 240 3.34 -29.29 7.39
CA ASP A 240 4.61 -29.99 7.26
C ASP A 240 4.91 -30.27 5.79
N VAL A 241 6.12 -29.91 5.35
CA VAL A 241 6.60 -30.21 4.00
C VAL A 241 7.98 -30.86 4.05
N PRO A 242 8.29 -31.79 3.13
CA PRO A 242 9.62 -32.37 3.00
C PRO A 242 10.68 -31.27 2.85
N ALA A 243 11.83 -31.46 3.52
CA ALA A 243 12.93 -30.48 3.51
C ALA A 243 13.46 -30.15 2.09
N GLU A 244 13.23 -31.05 1.14
CA GLU A 244 13.69 -31.02 -0.25
C GLU A 244 12.70 -30.31 -1.20
N CYS A 245 11.60 -29.74 -0.69
CA CYS A 245 10.64 -29.03 -1.52
C CYS A 245 11.28 -27.81 -2.20
N SER A 246 11.17 -27.75 -3.53
CA SER A 246 11.70 -26.65 -4.32
C SER A 246 10.89 -25.38 -4.12
N THR A 247 11.58 -24.27 -3.84
CA THR A 247 10.99 -22.94 -3.65
C THR A 247 10.42 -22.32 -4.92
N LEU A 248 10.80 -22.82 -6.11
CA LEU A 248 10.31 -22.31 -7.40
C LEU A 248 8.84 -22.68 -7.63
N ALA A 249 8.43 -23.89 -7.24
CA ALA A 249 7.04 -24.32 -7.39
C ALA A 249 6.08 -23.47 -6.54
N PHE A 250 6.56 -23.02 -5.37
CA PHE A 250 5.78 -22.16 -4.47
C PHE A 250 5.48 -20.79 -5.06
N ALA A 251 6.37 -20.22 -5.89
CA ALA A 251 6.11 -18.91 -6.49
C ALA A 251 4.89 -18.92 -7.43
N THR A 252 4.66 -20.03 -8.14
CA THR A 252 3.46 -20.20 -8.98
C THR A 252 2.22 -20.37 -8.12
N ILE A 253 2.30 -21.19 -7.07
CA ILE A 253 1.18 -21.39 -6.13
C ILE A 253 0.77 -20.06 -5.49
N GLU A 254 1.71 -19.31 -4.92
CA GLU A 254 1.49 -17.97 -4.34
C GLU A 254 0.68 -17.06 -5.27
N LYS A 255 1.04 -17.05 -6.56
CA LYS A 255 0.38 -16.22 -7.57
C LYS A 255 -1.03 -16.72 -7.88
N ASP A 256 -1.23 -18.03 -8.02
CA ASP A 256 -2.51 -18.64 -8.41
C ASP A 256 -3.54 -18.66 -7.26
N THR A 257 -3.06 -18.55 -6.03
CA THR A 257 -3.90 -18.60 -4.82
C THR A 257 -3.92 -17.29 -4.05
N CYS A 258 -3.22 -16.25 -4.51
CA CYS A 258 -3.12 -14.97 -3.81
C CYS A 258 -2.63 -15.13 -2.36
N THR A 259 -1.62 -15.97 -2.15
CA THR A 259 -1.04 -16.25 -0.83
C THR A 259 0.45 -15.91 -0.79
N THR A 260 0.99 -15.77 0.41
CA THR A 260 2.45 -15.71 0.65
C THR A 260 2.89 -16.97 1.40
N LEU A 261 4.00 -17.57 0.95
CA LEU A 261 4.53 -18.83 1.45
C LEU A 261 5.96 -18.63 2.01
N PHE A 262 6.19 -19.06 3.24
CA PHE A 262 7.52 -19.00 3.87
C PHE A 262 7.73 -20.14 4.84
N PHE A 263 9.00 -20.54 5.03
CA PHE A 263 9.31 -21.59 5.99
C PHE A 263 9.37 -21.00 7.39
N VAL A 264 8.70 -21.65 8.32
CA VAL A 264 8.79 -21.34 9.75
C VAL A 264 9.95 -22.14 10.32
N VAL A 265 10.88 -21.45 10.97
CA VAL A 265 11.95 -22.08 11.74
C VAL A 265 11.65 -21.86 13.21
N ASN A 266 11.41 -22.94 13.95
CA ASN A 266 11.44 -22.85 15.40
C ASN A 266 12.90 -22.69 15.83
N ALA A 267 13.18 -21.76 16.75
CA ALA A 267 14.52 -21.55 17.32
C ALA A 267 15.16 -22.81 17.91
N ASN A 268 14.37 -23.86 18.19
CA ASN A 268 14.81 -25.13 18.78
C ASN A 268 14.94 -26.29 17.77
N GLU A 269 14.61 -26.10 16.49
CA GLU A 269 14.67 -27.18 15.49
C GLU A 269 16.09 -27.35 14.93
N LYS A 270 16.63 -28.56 15.04
CA LYS A 270 17.91 -28.94 14.43
C LYS A 270 17.75 -29.08 12.92
N PHE A 271 18.74 -28.61 12.16
CA PHE A 271 18.83 -28.79 10.71
C PHE A 271 18.61 -30.26 10.31
N GLY A 272 17.60 -30.54 9.47
CA GLY A 272 17.39 -31.84 8.82
C GLY A 272 16.01 -32.50 8.99
N GLN A 273 15.09 -31.93 9.77
CA GLN A 273 13.71 -32.43 9.90
C GLN A 273 12.73 -31.70 8.96
N GLU A 274 11.52 -32.25 8.82
CA GLU A 274 10.40 -31.67 8.07
C GLU A 274 10.30 -30.17 8.36
N LYS A 275 10.17 -29.37 7.30
CA LYS A 275 10.06 -27.92 7.44
C LYS A 275 8.60 -27.57 7.58
N LYS A 276 8.26 -26.74 8.56
CA LYS A 276 6.94 -26.11 8.57
C LYS A 276 6.88 -25.03 7.51
N LEU A 277 5.90 -25.10 6.63
CA LEU A 277 5.60 -24.09 5.62
C LEU A 277 4.36 -23.33 6.06
N ALA A 278 4.51 -22.03 6.33
CA ALA A 278 3.41 -21.12 6.57
C ALA A 278 2.77 -20.70 5.23
N ILE A 279 1.44 -20.71 5.23
CA ILE A 279 0.56 -20.27 4.15
C ILE A 279 -0.28 -19.12 4.69
N CYS A 280 -0.10 -17.92 4.15
CA CYS A 280 -0.87 -16.75 4.56
C CYS A 280 -1.64 -16.16 3.38
N GLY A 281 -2.92 -15.86 3.59
CA GLY A 281 -3.79 -15.27 2.57
C GLY A 281 -4.87 -14.40 3.20
N GLU A 282 -5.58 -13.64 2.35
CA GLU A 282 -6.63 -12.71 2.79
C GLU A 282 -7.79 -13.44 3.45
N CYS A 283 -8.14 -14.62 2.90
CA CYS A 283 -9.26 -15.44 3.37
C CYS A 283 -8.87 -16.92 3.45
N THR A 284 -9.64 -17.67 4.23
CA THR A 284 -9.44 -19.11 4.44
C THR A 284 -9.50 -19.91 3.13
N GLU A 285 -10.34 -19.52 2.18
CA GLU A 285 -10.46 -20.20 0.88
C GLU A 285 -9.14 -20.16 0.10
N ASN A 286 -8.44 -19.02 0.09
CA ASN A 286 -7.13 -18.88 -0.56
C ASN A 286 -6.08 -19.78 0.09
N VAL A 287 -6.08 -19.84 1.43
CA VAL A 287 -5.17 -20.69 2.22
C VAL A 287 -5.44 -22.18 1.95
N GLU A 288 -6.70 -22.61 1.98
CA GLU A 288 -7.09 -24.00 1.69
C GLU A 288 -6.81 -24.39 0.23
N LYS A 289 -6.99 -23.46 -0.71
CA LYS A 289 -6.64 -23.68 -2.12
C LYS A 289 -5.13 -23.87 -2.28
N ALA A 290 -4.32 -23.03 -1.63
CA ALA A 290 -2.87 -23.15 -1.64
C ALA A 290 -2.40 -24.47 -1.03
N GLU A 291 -2.96 -24.86 0.12
CA GLU A 291 -2.69 -26.14 0.76
C GLU A 291 -3.02 -27.31 -0.16
N ARG A 292 -4.19 -27.30 -0.83
CA ARG A 292 -4.55 -28.34 -1.80
C ARG A 292 -3.55 -28.43 -2.96
N HIS A 293 -3.09 -27.29 -3.47
CA HIS A 293 -2.07 -27.26 -4.53
C HIS A 293 -0.74 -27.85 -4.05
N ILE A 294 -0.32 -27.52 -2.83
CA ILE A 294 0.91 -28.04 -2.22
C ILE A 294 0.77 -29.55 -2.00
N ASN A 295 -0.32 -30.02 -1.38
CA ASN A 295 -0.54 -31.45 -1.15
C ASN A 295 -0.64 -32.26 -2.44
N ALA A 296 -1.26 -31.72 -3.50
CA ALA A 296 -1.27 -32.34 -4.81
C ALA A 296 0.14 -32.42 -5.43
N MET A 297 0.96 -31.39 -5.26
CA MET A 297 2.36 -31.40 -5.67
C MET A 297 3.17 -32.46 -4.91
N LEU A 298 2.96 -32.57 -3.59
CA LEU A 298 3.63 -33.55 -2.72
C LEU A 298 3.21 -34.98 -3.05
N GLY A 299 1.92 -35.24 -3.24
CA GLY A 299 1.39 -36.57 -3.55
C GLY A 299 1.77 -37.10 -4.93
N ARG A 300 2.06 -36.22 -5.89
CA ARG A 300 2.48 -36.59 -7.25
C ARG A 300 3.95 -37.01 -7.36
N ARG A 301 4.78 -36.77 -6.34
CA ARG A 301 6.19 -37.15 -6.34
C ARG A 301 6.42 -38.28 -5.34
N PRO A 302 6.78 -39.51 -5.78
CA PRO A 302 7.19 -40.54 -4.83
C PRO A 302 8.38 -39.99 -4.02
N ARG A 303 8.39 -40.25 -2.69
CA ARG A 303 9.38 -39.74 -1.72
C ARG A 303 10.84 -39.89 -2.15
N ASN A 304 11.14 -40.77 -3.11
CA ASN A 304 12.49 -41.08 -3.57
C ASN A 304 12.98 -40.25 -4.79
N HIS A 305 12.17 -39.31 -5.32
CA HIS A 305 12.52 -38.51 -6.51
C HIS A 305 12.85 -37.03 -6.23
N TRP A 306 12.94 -36.64 -4.97
CA TRP A 306 13.36 -35.30 -4.57
C TRP A 306 14.89 -35.13 -4.64
N ARG A 307 15.51 -35.50 -5.77
CA ARG A 307 16.90 -35.10 -6.02
C ARG A 307 16.90 -33.63 -6.45
N PRO A 308 17.84 -32.81 -5.95
CA PRO A 308 18.07 -31.51 -6.51
C PRO A 308 18.41 -31.69 -8.00
N VAL A 309 17.69 -31.00 -8.88
CA VAL A 309 18.14 -30.83 -10.26
C VAL A 309 19.48 -30.09 -10.13
N GLY A 310 20.56 -30.78 -10.46
CA GLY A 310 21.93 -30.27 -10.36
C GLY A 310 22.06 -28.92 -11.07
N ARG A 311 22.89 -28.05 -10.47
CA ARG A 311 23.38 -26.83 -11.10
C ARG A 311 24.11 -27.15 -12.40
#